data_AF-A0A150VGI0-F1
#
_entry.id   AF-A0A150VGI0-F1
#
_cell.length_a   1.000
_cell.length_b   1.000
_cell.length_c   1.000
_cell.angle_alpha   90.00
_cell.angle_beta   90.00
_cell.angle_gamma   90.00
#
_symmetry.space_group_name_H-M   'P 1'
#
loop_
_entity.id
_entity.type
_entity.pdbx_description
1 polymer ?
#
loop_
_entity_poly.entity_id
_entity_poly.type
_entity_poly.pdbx_seq_one_letter_code
_entity_poly.pdbx_strand_id
1 'polypeptide(L)'
;MSDPTVEPGAPADGATNLPSASEKSVAAEAKRRVPKLAQLAATPDRIILRLNKLLAAPGGLSAFLSTFNYTLYLLAWLEAKSTPLKIRIYQLLNNTTVVTVVDNGPSHIAALGSLLSSTRTTLRLFGLLPMYAWFRQLMQGPKPGQDRILYATSVTQCCLYISFQFLENVAFLTDHNVLPRSYTTRWTQASGGKTAKIYLWSYRSWMGGVLCDIVRLFREAQLERARRSQRTTTDVSTMEEDKATDEKWWSQMVVPLSWLPVAIQFSKEGGIPGFNLGIMGLCGAMAGLGRTAELWAKTAE
;
A
#
# COMPACT_ATOMS: atom_id res chain seq x y z
N MET A 1 -3.80 -42.82 66.99
CA MET A 1 -5.04 -42.34 66.34
C MET A 1 -4.76 -42.27 64.86
N SER A 2 -5.18 -43.29 64.13
CA SER A 2 -5.02 -43.40 62.67
C SER A 2 -6.20 -44.24 62.18
N ASP A 3 -7.19 -43.55 61.62
CA ASP A 3 -8.35 -44.11 60.91
C ASP A 3 -7.97 -44.34 59.43
N PRO A 4 -8.72 -45.13 58.62
CA PRO A 4 -8.31 -46.48 58.29
C PRO A 4 -8.02 -46.72 56.81
N THR A 5 -7.36 -47.86 56.57
CA THR A 5 -7.10 -48.54 55.31
C THR A 5 -8.40 -48.85 54.56
N VAL A 6 -8.49 -48.43 53.29
CA VAL A 6 -9.44 -48.98 52.31
C VAL A 6 -8.66 -49.88 51.36
N GLU A 7 -9.07 -51.15 51.34
CA GLU A 7 -8.49 -52.25 50.58
C GLU A 7 -8.73 -52.16 49.05
N PRO A 8 -7.95 -52.92 48.25
CA PRO A 8 -7.83 -52.75 46.81
C PRO A 8 -8.96 -53.46 46.05
N GLY A 9 -9.84 -52.67 45.42
CA GLY A 9 -10.87 -53.19 44.52
C GLY A 9 -10.36 -53.34 43.09
N ALA A 10 -10.19 -54.59 42.64
CA ALA A 10 -9.90 -54.94 41.25
C ALA A 10 -11.03 -54.49 40.30
N PRO A 11 -10.74 -54.05 39.06
CA PRO A 11 -11.71 -54.11 37.98
C PRO A 11 -11.86 -55.57 37.53
N ALA A 12 -13.10 -56.04 37.54
CA ALA A 12 -13.52 -57.38 37.16
C ALA A 12 -13.02 -57.81 35.77
N ASP A 13 -12.78 -59.11 35.64
CA ASP A 13 -12.60 -59.83 34.38
C ASP A 13 -13.72 -59.49 33.40
N GLY A 14 -13.38 -58.60 32.47
CA GLY A 14 -14.21 -58.14 31.38
C GLY A 14 -13.38 -58.00 30.12
N ALA A 15 -12.57 -59.01 29.80
CA ALA A 15 -11.97 -59.18 28.49
C ALA A 15 -13.09 -59.43 27.46
N THR A 16 -13.80 -58.38 27.09
CA THR A 16 -14.76 -58.35 25.99
C THR A 16 -14.34 -57.25 25.04
N ASN A 17 -13.58 -57.67 24.03
CA ASN A 17 -13.42 -57.03 22.72
C ASN A 17 -13.45 -55.49 22.73
N LEU A 18 -12.36 -54.87 23.15
CA LEU A 18 -12.01 -53.58 22.55
C LEU A 18 -11.75 -53.87 21.06
N PRO A 19 -12.51 -53.28 20.12
CA PRO A 19 -12.17 -53.44 18.72
C PRO A 19 -10.74 -52.93 18.54
N SER A 20 -9.87 -53.77 17.98
CA SER A 20 -8.52 -53.37 17.56
C SER A 20 -8.65 -52.02 16.86
N ALA A 21 -7.93 -51.01 17.35
CA ALA A 21 -7.91 -49.69 16.75
C ALA A 21 -7.68 -49.89 15.25
N SER A 22 -8.70 -49.61 14.44
CA SER A 22 -8.66 -49.86 13.00
C SER A 22 -7.60 -48.95 12.40
N GLU A 23 -6.34 -49.41 12.38
CA GLU A 23 -5.22 -48.79 11.70
C GLU A 23 -5.53 -48.58 10.20
N LYS A 24 -6.52 -49.31 9.68
CA LYS A 24 -6.99 -49.24 8.29
C LYS A 24 -8.07 -48.17 8.03
N SER A 25 -8.59 -47.47 9.04
CA SER A 25 -9.64 -46.47 8.81
C SER A 25 -9.13 -45.04 8.80
N VAL A 26 -8.38 -44.61 9.82
CA VAL A 26 -7.93 -43.20 9.92
C VAL A 26 -6.73 -42.93 9.02
N ALA A 27 -5.73 -43.81 9.00
CA ALA A 27 -4.53 -43.63 8.18
C ALA A 27 -4.82 -43.77 6.68
N ALA A 28 -5.69 -44.70 6.29
CA ALA A 28 -6.10 -44.89 4.90
C ALA A 28 -7.01 -43.75 4.40
N GLU A 29 -7.95 -43.28 5.24
CA GLU A 29 -8.80 -42.13 4.92
C GLU A 29 -8.00 -40.83 4.89
N ALA A 30 -7.01 -40.66 5.78
CA ALA A 30 -6.05 -39.56 5.71
C ALA A 30 -5.25 -39.62 4.40
N LYS A 31 -4.70 -40.78 4.02
CA LYS A 31 -3.96 -40.96 2.75
C LYS A 31 -4.82 -40.67 1.51
N ARG A 32 -6.13 -40.92 1.59
CA ARG A 32 -7.12 -40.64 0.52
C ARG A 32 -7.54 -39.17 0.46
N ARG A 33 -7.64 -38.49 1.61
CA ARG A 33 -8.04 -37.07 1.71
C ARG A 33 -6.87 -36.10 1.51
N VAL A 34 -5.66 -36.47 1.90
CA VAL A 34 -4.44 -35.68 1.72
C VAL A 34 -4.26 -35.16 0.29
N PRO A 35 -4.39 -35.95 -0.79
CA PRO A 35 -4.26 -35.43 -2.14
C PRO A 35 -5.39 -34.44 -2.52
N LYS A 36 -6.63 -34.63 -2.05
CA LYS A 36 -7.72 -33.67 -2.27
C LYS A 36 -7.50 -32.37 -1.49
N LEU A 37 -7.07 -32.46 -0.23
CA LEU A 37 -6.74 -31.30 0.59
C LEU A 37 -5.51 -30.56 0.04
N ALA A 38 -4.50 -31.29 -0.45
CA ALA A 38 -3.34 -30.71 -1.11
C ALA A 38 -3.72 -29.99 -2.42
N GLN A 39 -4.63 -30.55 -3.22
CA GLN A 39 -5.14 -29.88 -4.42
C GLN A 39 -5.94 -28.61 -4.08
N LEU A 40 -6.77 -28.65 -3.04
CA LEU A 40 -7.51 -27.48 -2.55
C LEU A 40 -6.58 -26.41 -1.95
N ALA A 41 -5.49 -26.83 -1.30
CA ALA A 41 -4.49 -25.96 -0.71
C ALA A 41 -3.45 -25.44 -1.71
N ALA A 42 -3.27 -26.07 -2.88
CA ALA A 42 -2.20 -25.73 -3.82
C ALA A 42 -2.27 -24.28 -4.33
N THR A 43 -3.48 -23.77 -4.57
CA THR A 43 -3.68 -22.39 -5.02
C THR A 43 -3.39 -21.36 -3.92
N PRO A 44 -4.01 -21.45 -2.71
CA PRO A 44 -3.69 -20.52 -1.63
C PRO A 44 -2.22 -20.64 -1.18
N ASP A 45 -1.63 -21.83 -1.16
CA ASP A 45 -0.21 -22.04 -0.87
C ASP A 45 0.68 -21.28 -1.87
N ARG A 46 0.44 -21.46 -3.19
CA ARG A 46 1.15 -20.71 -4.23
C ARG A 46 1.01 -19.19 -4.06
N ILE A 47 -0.18 -18.70 -3.70
CA ILE A 47 -0.42 -17.27 -3.47
C ILE A 47 0.36 -16.78 -2.26
N ILE A 48 0.35 -17.51 -1.14
CA ILE A 48 1.09 -17.16 0.08
C ILE A 48 2.59 -17.13 -0.18
N LEU A 49 3.14 -18.13 -0.87
CA LEU A 49 4.55 -18.17 -1.23
C LEU A 49 4.95 -17.00 -2.12
N ARG A 50 4.12 -16.66 -3.11
CA ARG A 50 4.34 -15.48 -3.96
C ARG A 50 4.21 -14.18 -3.19
N LEU A 51 3.26 -14.06 -2.28
CA LEU A 51 3.12 -12.90 -1.42
C LEU A 51 4.35 -12.73 -0.53
N ASN A 52 4.88 -13.81 0.04
CA ASN A 52 6.12 -13.78 0.81
C ASN A 52 7.29 -13.26 -0.05
N LYS A 53 7.46 -13.78 -1.27
CA LYS A 53 8.46 -13.27 -2.23
C LYS A 53 8.25 -11.78 -2.53
N LEU A 54 7.00 -11.34 -2.75
CA LEU A 54 6.66 -9.94 -3.04
C LEU A 54 7.05 -9.03 -1.87
N LEU A 55 6.69 -9.40 -0.64
CA LEU A 55 6.95 -8.58 0.54
C LEU A 55 8.44 -8.51 0.87
N ALA A 56 9.18 -9.58 0.62
CA ALA A 56 10.63 -9.64 0.83
C ALA A 56 11.44 -8.89 -0.25
N ALA A 57 10.87 -8.63 -1.43
CA ALA A 57 11.55 -7.90 -2.50
C ALA A 57 11.89 -6.46 -2.09
N PRO A 58 13.00 -5.87 -2.59
CA PRO A 58 13.36 -4.48 -2.31
C PRO A 58 12.23 -3.50 -2.67
N GLY A 59 11.67 -2.84 -1.65
CA GLY A 59 10.53 -1.93 -1.79
C GLY A 59 9.17 -2.60 -2.05
N GLY A 60 9.10 -3.93 -2.02
CA GLY A 60 7.89 -4.71 -2.27
C GLY A 60 6.85 -4.58 -1.16
N LEU A 61 7.26 -4.62 0.11
CA LEU A 61 6.37 -4.31 1.24
C LEU A 61 5.70 -2.94 1.09
N SER A 62 6.48 -1.89 0.79
CA SER A 62 5.95 -0.53 0.64
C SER A 62 4.98 -0.41 -0.53
N ALA A 63 5.33 -0.99 -1.69
CA ALA A 63 4.48 -1.00 -2.88
C ALA A 63 3.16 -1.75 -2.62
N PHE A 64 3.22 -2.95 -2.03
CA PHE A 64 2.03 -3.74 -1.68
C PHE A 64 1.13 -2.99 -0.71
N LEU A 65 1.67 -2.51 0.42
CA LEU A 65 0.90 -1.78 1.43
C LEU A 65 0.25 -0.53 0.84
N SER A 66 0.93 0.18 -0.07
CA SER A 66 0.36 1.33 -0.77
C SER A 66 -0.84 0.94 -1.61
N THR A 67 -0.64 0.08 -2.60
CA THR A 67 -1.67 -0.30 -3.57
C THR A 67 -2.85 -0.94 -2.86
N PHE A 68 -2.59 -1.81 -1.88
CA PHE A 68 -3.63 -2.47 -1.10
C PHE A 68 -4.42 -1.46 -0.24
N ASN A 69 -3.74 -0.53 0.45
CA ASN A 69 -4.42 0.49 1.24
C ASN A 69 -5.37 1.36 0.41
N TYR A 70 -4.93 1.88 -0.73
CA TYR A 70 -5.79 2.70 -1.58
C TYR A 70 -6.91 1.90 -2.26
N THR A 71 -6.65 0.63 -2.57
CA THR A 71 -7.71 -0.29 -3.02
C THR A 71 -8.79 -0.45 -1.94
N LEU A 72 -8.40 -0.59 -0.67
CA LEU A 72 -9.35 -0.64 0.45
C LEU A 72 -10.14 0.67 0.60
N TYR A 73 -9.53 1.84 0.38
CA TYR A 73 -10.26 3.11 0.38
C TYR A 73 -11.32 3.20 -0.72
N LEU A 74 -11.00 2.72 -1.92
CA LEU A 74 -11.96 2.62 -3.01
C LEU A 74 -13.10 1.64 -2.67
N LEU A 75 -12.75 0.46 -2.16
CA LEU A 75 -13.73 -0.57 -1.76
C LEU A 75 -14.62 -0.09 -0.61
N ALA A 76 -14.08 0.60 0.40
CA ALA A 76 -14.83 1.17 1.50
C ALA A 76 -15.83 2.24 1.01
N TRP A 77 -15.42 3.06 0.04
CA TRP A 77 -16.32 4.03 -0.57
C TRP A 77 -17.43 3.36 -1.41
N LEU A 78 -17.09 2.33 -2.19
CA LEU A 78 -18.06 1.55 -2.95
C LEU A 78 -19.03 0.81 -2.03
N GLU A 79 -18.55 0.26 -0.92
CA GLU A 79 -19.37 -0.38 0.10
C GLU A 79 -20.41 0.61 0.65
N ALA A 80 -19.97 1.79 1.08
CA ALA A 80 -20.86 2.83 1.60
C ALA A 80 -21.90 3.32 0.57
N LYS A 81 -21.56 3.32 -0.73
CA LYS A 81 -22.49 3.64 -1.82
C LYS A 81 -23.41 2.48 -2.20
N SER A 82 -22.98 1.24 -1.95
CA SER A 82 -23.75 0.02 -2.23
C SER A 82 -24.79 -0.30 -1.16
N THR A 83 -24.69 0.27 0.04
CA THR A 83 -25.66 0.12 1.13
C THR A 83 -27.13 0.26 0.67
N PRO A 84 -27.54 1.29 -0.08
CA PRO A 84 -28.92 1.37 -0.59
C PRO A 84 -29.29 0.24 -1.56
N LEU A 85 -28.34 -0.27 -2.35
CA LEU A 85 -28.58 -1.41 -3.24
C LEU A 85 -28.68 -2.72 -2.45
N LYS A 86 -27.80 -2.94 -1.47
CA LYS A 86 -27.86 -4.08 -0.55
C LYS A 86 -29.21 -4.12 0.15
N ILE A 87 -29.67 -2.99 0.70
CA ILE A 87 -30.99 -2.88 1.34
C ILE A 87 -32.11 -3.27 0.38
N ARG A 88 -32.11 -2.77 -0.88
CA ARG A 88 -33.12 -3.14 -1.88
C ARG A 88 -33.10 -4.62 -2.23
N ILE A 89 -31.93 -5.21 -2.35
CA ILE A 89 -31.76 -6.65 -2.62
C ILE A 89 -32.30 -7.47 -1.44
N TYR A 90 -31.97 -7.11 -0.19
CA TYR A 90 -32.50 -7.76 1.00
C TYR A 90 -34.03 -7.65 1.11
N GLN A 91 -34.60 -6.48 0.80
CA GLN A 91 -36.06 -6.29 0.75
C GLN A 91 -36.72 -7.20 -0.30
N LEU A 92 -36.09 -7.35 -1.47
CA LEU A 92 -36.58 -8.19 -2.56
C LEU A 92 -36.47 -9.69 -2.23
N LEU A 93 -35.38 -10.13 -1.61
CA LEU A 93 -35.15 -11.53 -1.23
C LEU A 93 -36.01 -11.98 -0.05
N ASN A 94 -36.22 -11.13 0.95
CA ASN A 94 -37.02 -11.49 2.13
C ASN A 94 -38.51 -11.14 1.97
N ASN A 95 -38.92 -10.53 0.85
CA ASN A 95 -40.30 -10.10 0.58
C ASN A 95 -40.95 -9.34 1.76
N THR A 96 -40.13 -8.59 2.51
CA THR A 96 -40.55 -7.87 3.72
C THR A 96 -40.35 -6.38 3.52
N THR A 97 -41.37 -5.59 3.85
CA THR A 97 -41.32 -4.11 3.89
C THR A 97 -40.64 -3.58 5.15
N VAL A 98 -40.42 -4.44 6.14
CA VAL A 98 -39.68 -4.10 7.36
C VAL A 98 -38.20 -4.04 7.02
N VAL A 99 -37.64 -2.83 7.06
CA VAL A 99 -36.19 -2.63 7.06
C VAL A 99 -35.67 -3.21 8.36
N THR A 100 -35.28 -4.50 8.37
CA THR A 100 -34.24 -4.90 9.31
C THR A 100 -33.09 -3.96 9.03
N VAL A 101 -32.72 -3.16 10.04
CA VAL A 101 -31.53 -2.32 9.98
C VAL A 101 -30.41 -3.29 9.62
N VAL A 102 -30.01 -3.32 8.34
CA VAL A 102 -28.77 -3.96 7.94
C VAL A 102 -27.76 -3.24 8.79
N ASP A 103 -27.22 -3.93 9.79
CA ASP A 103 -26.34 -3.35 10.78
C ASP A 103 -25.24 -2.61 10.01
N ASN A 104 -25.31 -1.28 10.02
CA ASN A 104 -24.27 -0.42 9.46
C ASN A 104 -23.12 -0.39 10.47
N GLY A 105 -22.67 -1.57 10.89
CA GLY A 105 -21.49 -1.75 11.69
C GLY A 105 -20.31 -1.04 11.02
N PRO A 106 -19.29 -0.65 11.80
CA PRO A 106 -18.13 0.03 11.24
C PRO A 106 -17.53 -0.83 10.12
N SER A 107 -17.41 -0.26 8.90
CA SER A 107 -16.87 -0.98 7.75
C SER A 107 -15.49 -1.55 8.11
N HIS A 108 -15.40 -2.88 8.17
CA HIS A 108 -14.14 -3.56 8.45
C HIS A 108 -13.09 -3.26 7.38
N ILE A 109 -13.52 -3.01 6.13
CA ILE A 109 -12.67 -2.57 5.03
C ILE A 109 -12.08 -1.18 5.32
N ALA A 110 -12.92 -0.24 5.78
CA ALA A 110 -12.47 1.09 6.16
C ALA A 110 -11.51 1.04 7.36
N ALA A 111 -11.82 0.21 8.37
CA ALA A 111 -10.96 0.02 9.55
C ALA A 111 -9.58 -0.53 9.17
N LEU A 112 -9.53 -1.57 8.31
CA LEU A 112 -8.28 -2.11 7.79
C LEU A 112 -7.52 -1.08 6.95
N GLY A 113 -8.22 -0.32 6.11
CA GLY A 113 -7.62 0.77 5.34
C GLY A 113 -6.99 1.84 6.24
N SER A 114 -7.67 2.22 7.33
CA SER A 114 -7.12 3.15 8.32
C SER A 114 -5.88 2.57 9.01
N LEU A 115 -5.92 1.29 9.40
CA LEU A 115 -4.79 0.61 10.03
C LEU A 115 -3.57 0.59 9.10
N LEU A 116 -3.75 0.22 7.82
CA LEU A 116 -2.64 0.20 6.85
C LEU A 116 -2.07 1.60 6.59
N SER A 117 -2.91 2.63 6.57
CA SER A 117 -2.46 4.01 6.43
C SER A 117 -1.59 4.46 7.61
N SER A 118 -2.01 4.14 8.84
CA SER A 118 -1.21 4.37 10.04
C SER A 118 0.10 3.57 10.00
N THR A 119 0.05 2.28 9.68
CA THR A 119 1.25 1.42 9.53
C THR A 119 2.24 1.99 8.52
N ARG A 120 1.76 2.43 7.36
CA ARG A 120 2.60 3.07 6.33
C ARG A 120 3.25 4.35 6.85
N THR A 121 2.53 5.16 7.61
CA THR A 121 3.05 6.40 8.19
C THR A 121 4.09 6.12 9.26
N THR A 122 3.88 5.11 10.11
CA THR A 122 4.88 4.62 11.06
C THR A 122 6.15 4.13 10.37
N LEU A 123 6.02 3.34 9.29
CA LEU A 123 7.18 2.88 8.51
C LEU A 123 7.95 4.04 7.86
N ARG A 124 7.26 5.12 7.48
CA ARG A 124 7.88 6.32 6.91
C ARG A 124 8.74 7.11 7.90
N LEU A 125 8.66 6.84 9.21
CA LEU A 125 9.61 7.41 10.18
C LEU A 125 11.08 7.16 9.79
N PHE A 126 11.36 6.02 9.15
CA PHE A 126 12.70 5.67 8.66
C PHE A 126 13.02 6.23 7.26
N GLY A 127 12.08 6.95 6.64
CA GLY A 127 12.18 7.46 5.27
C GLY A 127 13.28 8.52 5.06
N LEU A 128 13.76 9.17 6.12
CA LEU A 128 14.87 10.12 6.03
C LEU A 128 16.21 9.44 5.69
N LEU A 129 16.40 8.18 6.09
CA LEU A 129 17.64 7.43 5.84
C LEU A 129 17.93 7.25 4.34
N PRO A 130 17.00 6.69 3.52
CA PRO A 130 17.23 6.60 2.08
C PRO A 130 17.29 7.98 1.40
N MET A 131 16.58 9.00 1.91
CA MET A 131 16.66 10.36 1.36
C MET A 131 18.04 10.99 1.59
N TYR A 132 18.67 10.76 2.75
CA TYR A 132 20.05 11.18 3.00
C TYR A 132 21.04 10.49 2.05
N ALA A 133 20.89 9.18 1.84
CA ALA A 133 21.72 8.45 0.89
C ALA A 133 21.59 9.00 -0.54
N TRP A 134 20.36 9.31 -0.97
CA TRP A 134 20.12 9.93 -2.27
C TRP A 134 20.72 11.35 -2.37
N PHE A 135 20.57 12.15 -1.32
CA PHE A 135 21.19 13.47 -1.24
C PHE A 135 22.71 13.41 -1.36
N ARG A 136 23.36 12.46 -0.66
CA ARG A 136 24.81 12.23 -0.76
C ARG A 136 25.26 11.85 -2.17
N GLN A 137 24.45 11.09 -2.91
CA GLN A 137 24.74 10.78 -4.31
C GLN A 137 24.64 12.04 -5.19
N LEU A 138 23.61 12.87 -4.98
CA LEU A 138 23.43 14.11 -5.74
C LEU A 138 24.54 15.14 -5.46
N MET A 139 25.09 15.16 -4.25
CA MET A 139 26.23 16.00 -3.88
C MET A 139 27.52 15.67 -4.65
N GLN A 140 27.62 14.50 -5.28
CA GLN A 140 28.77 14.16 -6.14
C GLN A 140 28.76 14.94 -7.46
N GLY A 141 27.70 15.70 -7.72
CA GLY A 141 27.52 16.48 -8.94
C GLY A 141 26.75 15.74 -10.03
N PRO A 142 26.48 16.42 -11.16
CA PRO A 142 25.85 15.80 -12.31
C PRO A 142 26.76 14.72 -12.92
N LYS A 143 26.17 13.61 -13.37
CA LYS A 143 26.91 12.57 -14.10
C LYS A 143 27.44 13.14 -15.43
N PRO A 144 28.57 12.61 -15.96
CA PRO A 144 29.06 13.01 -17.28
C PRO A 144 27.96 12.85 -18.35
N GLY A 145 27.69 13.92 -19.10
CA GLY A 145 26.63 13.95 -20.11
C GLY A 145 25.20 14.11 -19.58
N GLN A 146 25.00 14.29 -18.26
CA GLN A 146 23.68 14.53 -17.70
C GLN A 146 23.19 15.96 -17.98
N ASP A 147 21.93 16.08 -18.42
CA ASP A 147 21.28 17.37 -18.59
C ASP A 147 21.18 18.14 -17.25
N ARG A 148 21.57 19.43 -17.29
CA ARG A 148 21.61 20.29 -16.09
C ARG A 148 20.23 20.51 -15.48
N ILE A 149 19.17 20.59 -16.29
CA ILE A 149 17.80 20.78 -15.80
C ILE A 149 17.32 19.52 -15.10
N LEU A 150 17.60 18.34 -15.66
CA LEU A 150 17.27 17.06 -15.00
C LEU A 150 18.03 16.91 -13.66
N TYR A 151 19.30 17.30 -13.61
CA TYR A 151 20.06 17.29 -12.35
C TYR A 151 19.49 18.28 -11.33
N ALA A 152 19.25 19.54 -11.71
CA ALA A 152 18.68 20.54 -10.82
C ALA A 152 17.29 20.13 -10.31
N THR A 153 16.47 19.53 -11.17
CA THR A 153 15.15 18.98 -10.81
C THR A 153 15.30 17.86 -9.79
N SER A 154 16.27 16.96 -9.96
CA SER A 154 16.54 15.86 -9.01
C SER A 154 16.99 16.38 -7.64
N VAL A 155 17.86 17.38 -7.60
CA VAL A 155 18.30 18.05 -6.35
C VAL A 155 17.11 18.70 -5.65
N THR A 156 16.31 19.47 -6.40
CA THR A 156 15.12 20.14 -5.89
C THR A 156 14.12 19.14 -5.33
N GLN A 157 13.84 18.06 -6.07
CA GLN A 157 12.94 16.99 -5.64
C GLN A 157 13.42 16.31 -4.36
N CYS A 158 14.73 16.03 -4.25
CA CYS A 158 15.32 15.45 -3.06
C CYS A 158 15.14 16.36 -1.83
N CYS A 159 15.44 17.65 -1.94
CA CYS A 159 15.23 18.63 -0.87
C CYS A 159 13.76 18.73 -0.44
N LEU A 160 12.83 18.68 -1.41
CA LEU A 160 11.39 18.70 -1.17
C LEU A 160 10.92 17.43 -0.43
N TYR A 161 11.39 16.25 -0.83
CA TYR A 161 11.04 15.00 -0.15
C TYR A 161 11.68 14.86 1.24
N ILE A 162 12.89 15.40 1.45
CA ILE A 162 13.48 15.53 2.80
C ILE A 162 12.60 16.42 3.67
N SER A 163 12.18 17.58 3.15
CA SER A 163 11.31 18.51 3.87
C SER A 163 9.95 17.88 4.21
N PHE A 164 9.33 17.19 3.23
CA PHE A 164 8.11 16.42 3.43
C PHE A 164 8.27 15.41 4.57
N GLN A 165 9.28 14.53 4.47
CA GLN A 165 9.46 13.44 5.41
C GLN A 165 9.82 13.93 6.82
N PHE A 166 10.64 14.96 6.91
CA PHE A 166 10.98 15.58 8.20
C PHE A 166 9.75 16.15 8.88
N LEU A 167 8.95 16.95 8.16
CA LEU A 167 7.74 17.57 8.71
C LEU A 167 6.67 16.52 9.06
N GLU A 168 6.50 15.49 8.23
CA GLU A 168 5.57 14.39 8.52
C GLU A 168 5.98 13.65 9.80
N ASN A 169 7.27 13.33 9.95
CA ASN A 169 7.79 12.66 11.13
C ASN A 169 7.57 13.50 12.40
N VAL A 170 7.86 14.81 12.34
CA VAL A 170 7.64 15.72 13.47
C VAL A 170 6.16 15.77 13.85
N ALA A 171 5.27 15.91 12.86
CA ALA A 171 3.82 15.94 13.09
C ALA A 171 3.33 14.63 13.72
N PHE A 172 3.70 13.49 13.14
CA PHE A 172 3.30 12.17 13.61
C PHE A 172 3.78 11.89 15.03
N LEU A 173 5.06 12.14 15.34
CA LEU A 173 5.60 11.96 16.69
C LEU A 173 4.97 12.92 17.70
N THR A 174 4.53 14.11 17.27
CA THR A 174 3.81 15.05 18.13
C THR A 174 2.39 14.55 18.44
N ASP A 175 1.66 14.05 17.43
CA ASP A 175 0.31 13.49 17.60
C ASP A 175 0.31 12.30 18.58
N HIS A 176 1.40 11.52 18.56
CA HIS A 176 1.60 10.37 19.45
C HIS A 176 2.25 10.73 20.81
N ASN A 177 2.42 12.03 21.12
CA ASN A 177 3.04 12.52 22.37
C ASN A 177 4.45 11.98 22.64
N VAL A 178 5.20 11.59 21.60
CA VAL A 178 6.60 11.17 21.70
C VAL A 178 7.52 12.39 21.83
N LEU A 179 7.21 13.47 21.09
CA LEU A 179 7.92 14.74 21.21
C LEU A 179 7.33 15.61 22.33
N PRO A 180 8.17 16.23 23.18
CA PRO A 180 7.71 17.26 24.11
C PRO A 180 7.00 18.38 23.35
N ARG A 181 5.83 18.80 23.84
CA ARG A 181 5.03 19.86 23.20
C ARG A 181 5.82 21.15 23.00
N SER A 182 6.76 21.47 23.90
CA SER A 182 7.66 22.62 23.81
C SER A 182 8.42 22.71 22.48
N TYR A 183 8.78 21.58 21.88
CA TYR A 183 9.55 21.56 20.63
C TYR A 183 8.72 21.93 19.40
N THR A 184 7.39 21.75 19.47
CA THR A 184 6.49 22.06 18.36
C THR A 184 5.56 23.23 18.65
N THR A 185 5.56 23.79 19.86
CA THR A 185 4.74 24.94 20.27
C THR A 185 4.78 26.07 19.24
N ARG A 186 5.95 26.46 18.73
CA ARG A 186 6.05 27.54 17.73
C ARG A 186 5.20 27.32 16.47
N TRP A 187 4.96 26.07 16.09
CA TRP A 187 4.21 25.70 14.89
C TRP A 187 2.77 25.29 15.19
N THR A 188 2.48 24.88 16.43
CA THR A 188 1.16 24.38 16.85
C THR A 188 0.36 25.37 17.69
N GLN A 189 1.00 26.38 18.30
CA GLN A 189 0.37 27.37 19.17
C GLN A 189 -0.74 28.14 18.47
N ALA A 190 -0.49 28.60 17.24
CA ALA A 190 -1.47 29.29 16.41
C ALA A 190 -2.61 28.38 15.90
N SER A 191 -2.59 27.09 16.24
CA SER A 191 -3.58 26.08 15.83
C SER A 191 -4.19 25.35 17.03
N GLY A 192 -4.03 25.90 18.25
CA GLY A 192 -4.53 25.28 19.48
C GLY A 192 -3.85 23.95 19.83
N GLY A 193 -2.57 23.79 19.48
CA GLY A 193 -1.81 22.55 19.72
C GLY A 193 -1.95 21.50 18.62
N LYS A 194 -2.73 21.76 17.56
CA LYS A 194 -2.91 20.82 16.44
C LYS A 194 -1.72 20.86 15.46
N THR A 195 -1.36 19.69 14.96
CA THR A 195 -0.26 19.47 13.98
C THR A 195 -0.67 19.74 12.53
N ALA A 196 -1.94 20.10 12.27
CA ALA A 196 -2.49 20.32 10.94
C ALA A 196 -1.65 21.27 10.07
N LYS A 197 -1.08 22.34 10.63
CA LYS A 197 -0.19 23.26 9.90
C LYS A 197 1.14 22.61 9.49
N ILE A 198 1.68 21.72 10.33
CA ILE A 198 2.93 21.00 10.02
C ILE A 198 2.67 20.03 8.86
N TYR A 199 1.58 19.26 8.93
CA TYR A 199 1.17 18.38 7.83
C TYR A 199 0.90 19.16 6.54
N LEU A 200 0.26 20.33 6.61
CA LEU A 200 0.01 21.16 5.43
C LEU A 200 1.31 21.53 4.70
N TRP A 201 2.33 21.97 5.41
CA TRP A 201 3.65 22.27 4.82
C TRP A 201 4.39 21.03 4.35
N SER A 202 4.23 19.91 5.06
CA SER A 202 4.70 18.60 4.62
C SER A 202 4.10 18.27 3.23
N TYR A 203 2.77 18.28 3.11
CA TYR A 203 2.07 17.96 1.87
C TYR A 203 2.37 18.94 0.73
N ARG A 204 2.57 20.23 1.02
CA ARG A 204 3.05 21.21 0.02
C ARG A 204 4.43 20.85 -0.52
N SER A 205 5.33 20.39 0.34
CA SER A 205 6.66 19.91 -0.06
C SER A 205 6.54 18.64 -0.92
N TRP A 206 5.67 17.70 -0.54
CA TRP A 206 5.37 16.52 -1.34
C TRP A 206 4.79 16.87 -2.72
N MET A 207 3.84 17.79 -2.79
CA MET A 207 3.28 18.30 -4.04
C MET A 207 4.36 18.89 -4.94
N GLY A 208 5.27 19.69 -4.38
CA GLY A 208 6.43 20.18 -5.13
C GLY A 208 7.25 19.04 -5.72
N GLY A 209 7.49 17.97 -4.97
CA GLY A 209 8.20 16.79 -5.47
C GLY A 209 7.46 16.03 -6.59
N VAL A 210 6.13 15.97 -6.53
CA VAL A 210 5.29 15.43 -7.62
C VAL A 210 5.38 16.32 -8.88
N LEU A 211 5.42 17.64 -8.71
CA LEU A 211 5.62 18.57 -9.82
C LEU A 211 7.02 18.42 -10.45
N CYS A 212 8.04 18.12 -9.65
CA CYS A 212 9.37 17.79 -10.17
C CYS A 212 9.34 16.55 -11.08
N ASP A 213 8.54 15.52 -10.79
CA ASP A 213 8.39 14.36 -11.68
C ASP A 213 7.80 14.76 -13.04
N ILE A 214 6.82 15.66 -13.03
CA ILE A 214 6.22 16.19 -14.25
C ILE A 214 7.27 16.97 -15.05
N VAL A 215 8.01 17.88 -14.42
CA VAL A 215 9.10 18.65 -15.06
C VAL A 215 10.15 17.72 -15.65
N ARG A 216 10.58 16.69 -14.90
CA ARG A 216 11.52 15.67 -15.36
C ARG A 216 11.02 14.99 -16.64
N LEU A 217 9.78 14.50 -16.63
CA LEU A 217 9.19 13.78 -17.77
C LEU A 217 9.02 14.67 -19.01
N PHE A 218 8.60 15.93 -18.83
CA PHE A 218 8.53 16.88 -19.94
C PHE A 218 9.91 17.20 -20.50
N ARG A 219 10.93 17.35 -19.63
CA ARG A 219 12.30 17.60 -20.08
C ARG A 219 12.89 16.40 -20.83
N GLU A 220 12.65 15.18 -20.35
CA GLU A 220 13.03 13.95 -21.06
C GLU A 220 12.38 13.87 -22.44
N ALA A 221 11.08 14.17 -22.55
CA ALA A 221 10.38 14.22 -23.84
C ALA A 221 10.95 15.29 -24.78
N GLN A 222 11.33 16.47 -24.26
CA GLN A 222 11.97 17.51 -25.05
C GLN A 222 13.33 17.06 -25.60
N LEU A 223 14.16 16.43 -24.76
CA LEU A 223 15.48 15.92 -25.16
C LEU A 223 15.34 14.81 -26.21
N GLU A 224 14.38 13.90 -26.04
CA GLU A 224 14.15 12.83 -27.00
C GLU A 224 13.65 13.38 -28.34
N ARG A 225 12.74 14.36 -28.34
CA ARG A 225 12.32 15.05 -29.58
C ARG A 225 13.50 15.73 -30.28
N ALA A 226 14.38 16.39 -29.53
CA ALA A 226 15.57 17.02 -30.10
C ALA A 226 16.51 15.96 -30.71
N ARG A 227 16.73 14.83 -30.02
CA ARG A 227 17.52 13.70 -30.52
C ARG A 227 16.96 13.14 -31.82
N ARG A 228 15.64 12.94 -31.89
CA ARG A 228 14.95 12.47 -33.10
C ARG A 228 15.08 13.47 -34.26
N SER A 229 15.00 14.78 -33.98
CA SER A 229 15.13 15.82 -35.02
C SER A 229 16.53 15.93 -35.63
N GLN A 230 17.57 15.51 -34.90
CA GLN A 230 18.96 15.50 -35.37
C GLN A 230 19.34 14.23 -36.12
N ARG A 231 18.39 13.30 -36.29
CA ARG A 231 18.65 11.98 -36.87
C ARG A 231 18.49 12.04 -38.40
N THR A 232 19.51 11.61 -39.13
CA THR A 232 19.55 11.67 -40.61
C THR A 232 18.87 10.46 -41.28
N THR A 233 18.84 9.30 -40.62
CA THR A 233 18.23 8.05 -41.14
C THR A 233 17.42 7.36 -40.05
N THR A 234 16.29 6.77 -40.43
CA THR A 234 15.39 6.06 -39.51
C THR A 234 15.20 4.64 -40.02
N ASP A 235 15.85 3.68 -39.36
CA ASP A 235 15.71 2.24 -39.64
C ASP A 235 14.62 1.61 -38.77
N VAL A 236 14.18 0.39 -39.12
CA VAL A 236 13.11 -0.32 -38.40
C VAL A 236 13.44 -0.51 -36.91
N SER A 237 14.69 -0.86 -36.58
CA SER A 237 15.15 -0.98 -35.19
C SER A 237 15.00 0.32 -34.41
N THR A 238 15.24 1.45 -35.07
CA THR A 238 15.12 2.78 -34.48
C THR A 238 13.67 3.13 -34.20
N MET A 239 12.75 2.71 -35.08
CA MET A 239 11.31 2.90 -34.86
C MET A 239 10.80 2.07 -33.68
N GLU A 240 11.30 0.85 -33.52
CA GLU A 240 10.97 -0.01 -32.37
C GLU A 240 11.48 0.59 -31.05
N GLU A 241 12.71 1.11 -31.04
CA GLU A 241 13.28 1.82 -29.87
C GLU A 241 12.48 3.08 -29.52
N ASP A 242 12.11 3.88 -30.51
CA ASP A 242 11.33 5.11 -30.32
C ASP A 242 9.94 4.77 -29.77
N LYS A 243 9.29 3.71 -30.27
CA LYS A 243 8.01 3.21 -29.75
C LYS A 243 8.13 2.74 -28.30
N ALA A 244 9.15 1.95 -27.98
CA ALA A 244 9.39 1.48 -26.61
C ALA A 244 9.67 2.65 -25.65
N THR A 245 10.36 3.68 -26.13
CA THR A 245 10.63 4.92 -25.38
C THR A 245 9.34 5.68 -25.10
N ASP A 246 8.45 5.80 -26.08
CA ASP A 246 7.16 6.48 -25.94
C ASP A 246 6.22 5.71 -25.00
N GLU A 247 6.16 4.39 -25.12
CA GLU A 247 5.40 3.52 -24.20
C GLU A 247 5.89 3.66 -22.75
N LYS A 248 7.22 3.66 -22.56
CA LYS A 248 7.82 3.88 -21.25
C LYS A 248 7.49 5.26 -20.69
N TRP A 249 7.55 6.31 -21.51
CA TRP A 249 7.23 7.66 -21.09
C TRP A 249 5.76 7.77 -20.63
N TRP A 250 4.83 7.21 -21.40
CA TRP A 250 3.41 7.17 -21.02
C TRP A 250 3.16 6.39 -19.74
N SER A 251 3.81 5.24 -19.59
CA SER A 251 3.75 4.44 -18.36
C SER A 251 4.25 5.22 -17.14
N GLN A 252 5.36 5.96 -17.28
CA GLN A 252 5.89 6.80 -16.20
C GLN A 252 5.01 8.01 -15.87
N MET A 253 4.29 8.56 -16.85
CA MET A 253 3.35 9.69 -16.65
C MET A 253 2.14 9.32 -15.78
N VAL A 254 1.72 8.05 -15.76
CA VAL A 254 0.56 7.60 -14.96
C VAL A 254 0.74 7.92 -13.48
N VAL A 255 1.95 7.72 -12.93
CA VAL A 255 2.23 7.87 -11.50
C VAL A 255 2.04 9.32 -11.02
N PRO A 256 2.72 10.34 -11.55
CA PRO A 256 2.54 11.72 -11.11
C PRO A 256 1.13 12.24 -11.40
N LEU A 257 0.50 11.86 -12.52
CA LEU A 257 -0.89 12.24 -12.81
C LEU A 257 -1.89 11.65 -11.82
N SER A 258 -1.63 10.44 -11.35
CA SER A 258 -2.45 9.79 -10.32
C SER A 258 -2.27 10.45 -8.95
N TRP A 259 -1.04 10.86 -8.61
CA TRP A 259 -0.76 11.52 -7.33
C TRP A 259 -1.15 12.99 -7.27
N LEU A 260 -1.12 13.72 -8.38
CA LEU A 260 -1.31 15.17 -8.41
C LEU A 260 -2.65 15.63 -7.78
N PRO A 261 -3.82 15.02 -8.07
CA PRO A 261 -5.07 15.41 -7.40
C PRO A 261 -5.03 15.22 -5.89
N VAL A 262 -4.38 14.15 -5.42
CA VAL A 262 -4.22 13.85 -3.99
C VAL A 262 -3.27 14.86 -3.35
N ALA A 263 -2.18 15.21 -4.03
CA ALA A 263 -1.23 16.22 -3.57
C ALA A 263 -1.89 17.60 -3.41
N ILE A 264 -2.72 18.01 -4.37
CA ILE A 264 -3.47 19.27 -4.30
C ILE A 264 -4.49 19.23 -3.15
N GLN A 265 -5.20 18.12 -2.99
CA GLN A 265 -6.18 17.93 -1.90
C GLN A 265 -5.57 18.22 -0.53
N PHE A 266 -4.37 17.71 -0.26
CA PHE A 266 -3.72 17.85 1.04
C PHE A 266 -2.86 19.11 1.19
N SER A 267 -2.50 19.76 0.08
CA SER A 267 -1.69 20.99 0.08
C SER A 267 -2.52 22.28 0.24
N LYS A 268 -3.84 22.18 0.03
CA LYS A 268 -4.79 23.30 0.10
C LYS A 268 -5.55 23.29 1.42
N GLU A 269 -5.62 24.44 2.07
CA GLU A 269 -6.47 24.64 3.24
C GLU A 269 -7.94 24.46 2.84
N GLY A 270 -8.61 23.46 3.43
CA GLY A 270 -9.99 23.08 3.08
C GLY A 270 -10.13 22.12 1.88
N GLY A 271 -9.04 21.80 1.17
CA GLY A 271 -9.03 20.82 0.08
C GLY A 271 -9.78 21.24 -1.20
N ILE A 272 -10.03 20.24 -2.05
CA ILE A 272 -10.78 20.33 -3.30
C ILE A 272 -12.26 19.98 -3.01
N PRO A 273 -13.22 20.85 -3.38
CA PRO A 273 -14.64 20.54 -3.25
C PRO A 273 -15.03 19.24 -3.96
N GLY A 274 -15.75 18.35 -3.27
CA GLY A 274 -16.20 17.07 -3.82
C GLY A 274 -15.17 15.93 -3.80
N PHE A 275 -13.93 16.21 -3.37
CA PHE A 275 -12.91 15.18 -3.19
C PHE A 275 -13.32 14.23 -2.06
N ASN A 276 -13.41 12.94 -2.38
CA ASN A 276 -13.89 11.91 -1.46
C ASN A 276 -12.92 10.73 -1.39
N LEU A 277 -13.18 9.81 -0.45
CA LEU A 277 -12.33 8.64 -0.20
C LEU A 277 -12.19 7.72 -1.43
N GLY A 278 -13.22 7.62 -2.27
CA GLY A 278 -13.19 6.83 -3.50
C GLY A 278 -12.23 7.40 -4.54
N ILE A 279 -12.23 8.73 -4.72
CA ILE A 279 -11.26 9.42 -5.61
C ILE A 279 -9.83 9.21 -5.09
N MET A 280 -9.62 9.37 -3.79
CA MET A 280 -8.32 9.11 -3.16
C MET A 280 -7.86 7.66 -3.38
N GLY A 281 -8.76 6.71 -3.17
CA GLY A 281 -8.51 5.28 -3.37
C GLY A 281 -8.18 4.95 -4.83
N LEU A 282 -8.93 5.49 -5.78
CA LEU A 282 -8.68 5.29 -7.20
C LEU A 282 -7.30 5.83 -7.62
N CYS A 283 -7.04 7.11 -7.29
CA CYS A 283 -5.77 7.77 -7.58
C CYS A 283 -4.57 7.00 -6.99
N GLY A 284 -4.62 6.68 -5.69
CA GLY A 284 -3.51 6.00 -5.04
C GLY A 284 -3.33 4.55 -5.50
N ALA A 285 -4.41 3.85 -5.85
CA ALA A 285 -4.33 2.49 -6.40
C ALA A 285 -3.69 2.51 -7.79
N MET A 286 -4.13 3.40 -8.68
CA MET A 286 -3.53 3.57 -10.00
C MET A 286 -2.04 3.91 -9.94
N ALA A 287 -1.65 4.79 -9.01
CA ALA A 287 -0.26 5.18 -8.85
C ALA A 287 0.67 4.02 -8.42
N GLY A 288 0.15 3.06 -7.65
CA GLY A 288 0.91 1.91 -7.17
C GLY A 288 0.82 0.66 -8.05
N LEU A 289 -0.23 0.55 -8.86
CA LEU A 289 -0.60 -0.68 -9.57
C LEU A 289 0.52 -1.19 -10.48
N GLY A 290 1.13 -0.32 -11.28
CA GLY A 290 2.19 -0.72 -12.21
C GLY A 290 3.39 -1.36 -11.50
N ARG A 291 3.89 -0.71 -10.44
CA ARG A 291 5.02 -1.22 -9.65
C ARG A 291 4.67 -2.51 -8.91
N THR A 292 3.49 -2.58 -8.30
CA THR A 292 3.06 -3.80 -7.59
C THR A 292 2.86 -4.96 -8.57
N ALA A 293 2.31 -4.72 -9.75
CA ALA A 293 2.12 -5.74 -10.78
C ALA A 293 3.45 -6.27 -11.33
N GLU A 294 4.43 -5.38 -11.59
CA GLU A 294 5.76 -5.77 -12.02
C GLU A 294 6.46 -6.64 -10.96
N LEU A 295 6.44 -6.22 -9.69
CA LEU A 295 7.01 -6.99 -8.60
C LEU A 295 6.29 -8.31 -8.39
N TRP A 296 4.96 -8.35 -8.56
CA TRP A 296 4.18 -9.57 -8.50
C TRP A 296 4.54 -10.53 -9.63
N ALA A 297 4.73 -10.05 -10.86
CA ALA A 297 5.16 -10.87 -11.98
C ALA A 297 6.49 -11.57 -11.70
N LYS A 298 7.47 -10.84 -11.15
CA LYS A 298 8.79 -11.37 -10.74
C LYS A 298 8.74 -12.47 -9.67
N THR A 299 7.65 -12.62 -8.93
CA THR A 299 7.51 -13.72 -7.95
C THR A 299 7.16 -15.08 -8.58
N ALA A 300 6.74 -15.07 -9.85
CA ALA A 300 6.43 -16.28 -10.61
C ALA A 300 7.69 -17.01 -11.11
N GLU A 301 8.81 -16.29 -11.16
CA GLU A 301 10.17 -16.83 -11.34
C GLU A 301 10.64 -17.52 -10.04
#